data_AF-A0A232F3L9-F1
#
_entry.id   AF-A0A232F3L9-F1
#
_cell.length_a   1.000
_cell.length_b   1.000
_cell.length_c   1.000
_cell.angle_alpha   90.00
_cell.angle_beta   90.00
_cell.angle_gamma   90.00
#
_symmetry.space_group_name_H-M   'P 1'
#
loop_
_entity.id
_entity.type
_entity.pdbx_description
1 polymer ?
#
loop_
_entity_poly.entity_id
_entity_poly.type
_entity_poly.pdbx_seq_one_letter_code
_entity_poly.pdbx_strand_id
1 'polypeptide(L)'
;MRGRMNLSPLLLSLLLIASVAKAQDKPREPCPARCTCSPPRTVRCVFQKLNRLPKVPANTNVLDLRFNNIVELRPGDLHNLKQLHTLLLNDNRIRRLSPSIFQSAPNLRYLYLYKNSLEYIAPGTFSGLPRLEQLYLHANQLRRIEPDTFNELPRLERLYLQNNRLERLPHDAFRNVGPMTKLRLDSNALVCDCDMVWLLEKMRDRMEMEAVCQAPEEMKGRRLDRMTPADFHCS
;
A
#
# COMPACT_ATOMS: atom_id res chain seq x y z
N MET A 1 17.47 -45.70 -80.78
CA MET A 1 17.64 -46.45 -79.52
C MET A 1 16.98 -45.65 -78.40
N ARG A 2 16.14 -46.32 -77.59
CA ARG A 2 15.76 -46.11 -76.16
C ARG A 2 15.79 -44.66 -75.62
N GLY A 3 14.79 -44.13 -74.91
CA GLY A 3 13.59 -44.67 -74.28
C GLY A 3 12.92 -43.56 -73.46
N ARG A 4 11.65 -43.74 -73.10
CA ARG A 4 10.91 -42.86 -72.16
C ARG A 4 11.40 -43.09 -70.73
N MET A 5 11.53 -42.03 -69.92
CA MET A 5 11.28 -42.08 -68.46
C MET A 5 10.64 -40.77 -67.97
N ASN A 6 9.59 -40.94 -67.17
CA ASN A 6 8.79 -39.95 -66.45
C ASN A 6 9.50 -39.39 -65.20
N LEU A 7 8.96 -38.29 -64.65
CA LEU A 7 8.60 -37.98 -63.24
C LEU A 7 8.86 -36.47 -62.95
N SER A 8 7.82 -35.62 -62.82
CA SER A 8 6.98 -35.31 -61.62
C SER A 8 7.42 -34.00 -60.91
N PRO A 9 6.51 -33.33 -60.17
CA PRO A 9 6.40 -31.86 -60.17
C PRO A 9 7.12 -31.19 -59.00
N LEU A 10 7.88 -30.12 -59.28
CA LEU A 10 8.41 -29.22 -58.26
C LEU A 10 7.63 -27.91 -58.26
N LEU A 11 6.56 -27.93 -57.45
CA LEU A 11 6.03 -26.87 -56.60
C LEU A 11 6.40 -25.41 -56.96
N LEU A 12 5.50 -24.78 -57.71
CA LEU A 12 5.17 -23.36 -57.51
C LEU A 12 4.33 -23.26 -56.22
N SER A 13 4.75 -22.46 -55.23
CA SER A 13 3.82 -21.62 -54.45
C SER A 13 4.55 -20.68 -53.46
N LEU A 14 4.42 -19.40 -53.76
CA LEU A 14 4.38 -18.22 -52.90
C LEU A 14 5.21 -18.21 -51.59
N LEU A 15 6.31 -17.46 -51.61
CA LEU A 15 6.85 -16.79 -50.43
C LEU A 15 5.89 -15.67 -49.99
N LEU A 16 4.98 -15.96 -49.05
CA LEU A 16 4.42 -14.90 -48.20
C LEU A 16 5.51 -14.48 -47.21
N ILE A 17 6.17 -13.35 -47.48
CA ILE A 17 6.93 -12.65 -46.45
C ILE A 17 5.90 -12.02 -45.51
N ALA A 18 5.49 -12.76 -44.48
CA ALA A 18 4.83 -12.15 -43.34
C ALA A 18 5.89 -11.33 -42.59
N SER A 19 5.86 -10.02 -42.77
CA SER A 19 6.56 -9.07 -41.93
C SER A 19 5.98 -9.16 -40.51
N VAL A 20 6.60 -9.99 -39.67
CA VAL A 20 6.35 -9.93 -38.23
C VAL A 20 6.82 -8.55 -37.79
N ALA A 21 5.88 -7.64 -37.58
CA ALA A 21 6.14 -6.38 -36.90
C ALA A 21 6.83 -6.74 -35.58
N LYS A 22 8.12 -6.40 -35.45
CA LYS A 22 8.81 -6.40 -34.16
C LYS A 22 7.95 -5.53 -33.26
N ALA A 23 7.27 -6.16 -32.29
CA ALA A 23 6.76 -5.42 -31.15
C ALA A 23 7.93 -4.57 -30.65
N GLN A 24 7.78 -3.24 -30.71
CA GLN A 24 8.76 -2.33 -30.15
C GLN A 24 8.81 -2.64 -28.65
N ASP A 25 9.77 -3.48 -28.25
CA ASP A 25 10.03 -3.78 -26.85
C ASP A 25 10.46 -2.44 -26.24
N LYS A 26 9.54 -1.83 -25.49
CA LYS A 26 9.83 -0.60 -24.76
C LYS A 26 11.07 -0.87 -23.92
N PRO A 27 12.13 -0.03 -23.98
CA PRO A 27 13.37 -0.32 -23.30
C PRO A 27 13.08 -0.56 -21.82
N ARG A 28 13.38 -1.77 -21.33
CA ARG A 28 13.21 -2.14 -19.92
C ARG A 28 13.98 -1.12 -19.09
N GLU A 29 13.32 -0.45 -18.14
CA GLU A 29 14.03 0.53 -17.31
C GLU A 29 15.20 -0.17 -16.60
N PRO A 30 16.43 0.35 -16.72
CA PRO A 30 17.59 -0.26 -16.08
C PRO A 30 17.54 -0.08 -14.55
N CYS A 31 18.34 -0.87 -13.84
CA CYS A 31 18.48 -0.70 -12.39
C CYS A 31 19.00 0.72 -12.06
N PRO A 32 18.40 1.45 -11.10
CA PRO A 32 18.89 2.78 -10.75
C PRO A 32 20.32 2.71 -10.20
N ALA A 33 21.17 3.67 -10.56
CA ALA A 33 22.60 3.66 -10.23
C ALA A 33 22.91 3.63 -8.72
N ARG A 34 22.01 4.16 -7.88
CA ARG A 34 22.13 4.14 -6.41
C ARG A 34 21.46 2.92 -5.76
N CYS A 35 20.99 1.97 -6.54
CA CYS A 35 20.22 0.85 -6.06
C CYS A 35 20.85 -0.47 -6.48
N THR A 36 20.48 -1.53 -5.77
CA THR A 36 20.80 -2.90 -6.16
C THR A 36 19.52 -3.59 -6.61
N CYS A 37 19.57 -4.22 -7.78
CA CYS A 37 18.47 -5.01 -8.30
C CYS A 37 18.85 -6.50 -8.23
N SER A 38 18.11 -7.29 -7.46
CA SER A 38 18.38 -8.71 -7.25
C SER A 38 17.17 -9.57 -7.62
N PRO A 39 17.37 -10.83 -8.00
CA PRO A 39 16.28 -11.79 -8.13
C PRO A 39 15.49 -11.93 -6.81
N PRO A 40 14.17 -12.19 -6.84
CA PRO A 40 13.31 -12.30 -8.02
C PRO A 40 12.59 -10.99 -8.37
N ARG A 41 13.33 -9.87 -8.60
CA ARG A 41 12.83 -8.51 -8.91
C ARG A 41 12.65 -7.61 -7.68
N THR A 42 13.61 -7.69 -6.76
CA THR A 42 13.75 -6.74 -5.65
C THR A 42 14.64 -5.59 -6.07
N VAL A 43 14.17 -4.35 -5.86
CA VAL A 43 14.96 -3.13 -6.05
C VAL A 43 15.20 -2.52 -4.68
N ARG A 44 16.46 -2.50 -4.25
CA ARG A 44 16.86 -2.03 -2.92
C ARG A 44 17.70 -0.76 -3.03
N CYS A 45 17.21 0.31 -2.45
CA CYS A 45 17.74 1.68 -2.53
C CYS A 45 17.94 2.29 -1.13
N VAL A 46 18.45 1.52 -0.17
CA VAL A 46 18.51 1.88 1.26
C VAL A 46 19.77 2.70 1.57
N PHE A 47 19.68 3.70 2.46
CA PHE A 47 20.79 4.58 2.88
C PHE A 47 21.42 5.40 1.74
N GLN A 48 20.63 5.74 0.72
CA GLN A 48 21.11 6.39 -0.51
C GLN A 48 20.96 7.92 -0.51
N LYS A 49 20.48 8.47 0.63
CA LYS A 49 20.17 9.90 0.81
C LYS A 49 19.22 10.42 -0.27
N LEU A 50 18.31 9.57 -0.77
CA LEU A 50 17.37 9.94 -1.82
C LEU A 50 16.34 10.92 -1.27
N ASN A 51 16.08 12.01 -2.00
CA ASN A 51 15.03 12.98 -1.65
C ASN A 51 13.73 12.73 -2.43
N ARG A 52 13.75 11.82 -3.39
CA ARG A 52 12.63 11.44 -4.27
C ARG A 52 12.78 9.99 -4.71
N LEU A 53 11.70 9.39 -5.21
CA LEU A 53 11.72 8.03 -5.74
C LEU A 53 12.59 7.95 -7.02
N PRO A 54 13.46 6.94 -7.16
CA PRO A 54 14.15 6.66 -8.41
C PRO A 54 13.20 5.98 -9.41
N LYS A 55 13.45 6.14 -10.71
CA LYS A 55 12.77 5.31 -11.73
C LYS A 55 13.29 3.88 -11.62
N VAL A 56 12.40 2.91 -11.42
CA VAL A 56 12.73 1.49 -11.24
C VAL A 56 12.15 0.62 -12.36
N PRO A 57 12.70 -0.58 -12.62
CA PRO A 57 12.13 -1.54 -13.57
C PRO A 57 10.64 -1.81 -13.33
N ALA A 58 9.81 -1.78 -14.38
CA ALA A 58 8.36 -2.00 -14.27
C ALA A 58 7.96 -3.37 -13.71
N ASN A 59 8.86 -4.36 -13.77
CA ASN A 59 8.65 -5.70 -13.21
C ASN A 59 9.05 -5.81 -11.72
N THR A 60 9.32 -4.69 -11.03
CA THR A 60 9.69 -4.70 -9.61
C THR A 60 8.57 -5.30 -8.76
N ASN A 61 8.91 -6.32 -7.96
CA ASN A 61 7.99 -6.95 -7.00
C ASN A 61 8.11 -6.32 -5.60
N VAL A 62 9.32 -5.99 -5.21
CA VAL A 62 9.64 -5.39 -3.90
C VAL A 62 10.49 -4.15 -4.13
N LEU A 63 10.01 -3.00 -3.65
CA LEU A 63 10.75 -1.74 -3.68
C LEU A 63 11.09 -1.31 -2.25
N ASP A 64 12.38 -1.38 -1.93
CA ASP A 64 12.90 -1.01 -0.61
C ASP A 64 13.61 0.35 -0.67
N LEU A 65 12.95 1.38 -0.15
CA LEU A 65 13.40 2.77 -0.11
C LEU A 65 13.62 3.27 1.32
N ARG A 66 13.79 2.36 2.29
CA ARG A 66 13.98 2.70 3.69
C ARG A 66 15.22 3.56 3.94
N PHE A 67 15.24 4.30 5.04
CA PHE A 67 16.39 5.08 5.47
C PHE A 67 16.90 6.06 4.41
N ASN A 68 15.98 6.82 3.82
CA ASN A 68 16.27 7.91 2.88
C ASN A 68 15.70 9.24 3.41
N ASN A 69 15.73 10.27 2.57
CA ASN A 69 15.26 11.62 2.89
C ASN A 69 14.03 12.00 2.05
N ILE A 70 13.22 11.02 1.63
CA ILE A 70 12.05 11.27 0.78
C ILE A 70 11.02 12.07 1.58
N VAL A 71 10.58 13.20 1.04
CA VAL A 71 9.65 14.13 1.72
C VAL A 71 8.21 14.05 1.20
N GLU A 72 8.03 13.53 0.00
CA GLU A 72 6.74 13.40 -0.68
C GLU A 72 6.83 12.30 -1.74
N LEU A 73 5.67 11.76 -2.13
CA LEU A 73 5.51 10.98 -3.35
C LEU A 73 4.80 11.86 -4.38
N ARG A 74 5.32 11.90 -5.60
CA ARG A 74 4.78 12.70 -6.70
C ARG A 74 3.90 11.85 -7.61
N PRO A 75 2.88 12.45 -8.25
CA PRO A 75 2.14 11.79 -9.30
C PRO A 75 3.09 11.19 -10.36
N GLY A 76 2.94 9.90 -10.61
CA GLY A 76 3.78 9.17 -11.57
C GLY A 76 5.04 8.53 -10.99
N ASP A 77 5.42 8.76 -9.72
CA ASP A 77 6.58 8.10 -9.11
C ASP A 77 6.45 6.57 -9.09
N LEU A 78 5.22 6.05 -8.95
CA LEU A 78 4.89 4.62 -8.96
C LEU A 78 4.29 4.16 -10.29
N HIS A 79 4.46 4.94 -11.36
CA HIS A 79 3.84 4.66 -12.66
C HIS A 79 4.21 3.27 -13.20
N ASN A 80 3.19 2.51 -13.61
CA ASN A 80 3.30 1.16 -14.17
C ASN A 80 3.96 0.09 -13.29
N LEU A 81 4.05 0.29 -11.97
CA LEU A 81 4.54 -0.74 -11.04
C LEU A 81 3.45 -1.78 -10.71
N LYS A 82 2.85 -2.36 -11.75
CA LYS A 82 1.75 -3.32 -11.64
C LYS A 82 2.16 -4.62 -10.94
N GLN A 83 3.46 -4.95 -10.93
CA GLN A 83 3.96 -6.16 -10.26
C GLN A 83 4.37 -5.91 -8.81
N LEU A 84 4.26 -4.68 -8.31
CA LEU A 84 4.73 -4.32 -6.97
C LEU A 84 3.78 -4.88 -5.91
N HIS A 85 4.32 -5.72 -5.02
CA HIS A 85 3.61 -6.36 -3.92
C HIS A 85 3.98 -5.71 -2.57
N THR A 86 5.24 -5.31 -2.42
CA THR A 86 5.77 -4.74 -1.17
C THR A 86 6.45 -3.42 -1.46
N LEU A 87 6.02 -2.36 -0.77
CA LEU A 87 6.65 -1.04 -0.81
C LEU A 87 7.10 -0.65 0.59
N LEU A 88 8.41 -0.49 0.76
CA LEU A 88 9.01 -0.05 2.02
C LEU A 88 9.47 1.41 1.90
N LEU A 89 8.74 2.30 2.58
CA LEU A 89 9.01 3.75 2.65
C LEU A 89 9.24 4.22 4.10
N ASN A 90 9.32 3.31 5.06
CA ASN A 90 9.59 3.65 6.45
C ASN A 90 10.97 4.26 6.66
N ASP A 91 11.14 5.00 7.75
CA ASP A 91 12.37 5.74 8.06
C ASP A 91 12.74 6.73 6.93
N ASN A 92 11.76 7.55 6.53
CA ASN A 92 11.89 8.67 5.61
C ASN A 92 11.35 9.95 6.28
N ARG A 93 11.05 11.00 5.49
CA ARG A 93 10.54 12.29 5.98
C ARG A 93 9.23 12.68 5.32
N ILE A 94 8.44 11.70 4.90
CA ILE A 94 7.18 11.93 4.16
C ILE A 94 6.21 12.63 5.09
N ARG A 95 5.68 13.79 4.66
CA ARG A 95 4.77 14.61 5.48
C ARG A 95 3.30 14.47 5.11
N ARG A 96 3.02 14.21 3.84
CA ARG A 96 1.67 14.17 3.28
C ARG A 96 1.61 13.09 2.20
N LEU A 97 0.43 12.51 2.03
CA LEU A 97 0.10 11.61 0.93
C LEU A 97 -1.11 12.17 0.18
N SER A 98 -0.95 12.31 -1.13
CA SER A 98 -2.03 12.79 -2.00
C SER A 98 -3.04 11.67 -2.28
N PRO A 99 -4.27 12.01 -2.70
CA PRO A 99 -5.25 11.02 -3.16
C PRO A 99 -4.68 10.15 -4.30
N SER A 100 -5.05 8.87 -4.33
CA SER A 100 -4.72 7.90 -5.39
C SER A 100 -3.23 7.71 -5.71
N ILE A 101 -2.31 8.16 -4.84
CA ILE A 101 -0.86 8.15 -5.12
C ILE A 101 -0.32 6.72 -5.35
N PHE A 102 -0.99 5.71 -4.80
CA PHE A 102 -0.63 4.30 -4.95
C PHE A 102 -1.42 3.55 -6.05
N GLN A 103 -2.36 4.21 -6.74
CA GLN A 103 -3.28 3.56 -7.69
C GLN A 103 -2.55 2.86 -8.86
N SER A 104 -1.33 3.29 -9.21
CA SER A 104 -0.50 2.66 -10.24
C SER A 104 0.14 1.33 -9.82
N ALA A 105 -0.01 0.93 -8.56
CA ALA A 105 0.49 -0.32 -7.99
C ALA A 105 -0.65 -1.16 -7.37
N PRO A 106 -1.64 -1.61 -8.18
CA PRO A 106 -2.87 -2.24 -7.70
C PRO A 106 -2.68 -3.63 -7.06
N ASN A 107 -1.47 -4.20 -7.16
CA ASN A 107 -1.10 -5.49 -6.57
C ASN A 107 -0.36 -5.35 -5.23
N LEU A 108 -0.24 -4.13 -4.69
CA LEU A 108 0.34 -3.92 -3.36
C LEU A 108 -0.43 -4.70 -2.30
N ARG A 109 0.31 -5.45 -1.48
CA ARG A 109 -0.16 -6.24 -0.34
C ARG A 109 0.38 -5.68 0.98
N TYR A 110 1.61 -5.18 0.96
CA TYR A 110 2.30 -4.67 2.14
C TYR A 110 2.83 -3.26 1.89
N LEU A 111 2.36 -2.29 2.68
CA LEU A 111 2.78 -0.90 2.60
C LEU A 111 3.33 -0.41 3.93
N TYR A 112 4.63 -0.12 3.95
CA TYR A 112 5.33 0.36 5.14
C TYR A 112 5.61 1.86 5.04
N LEU A 113 4.91 2.65 5.86
CA LEU A 113 5.01 4.11 5.95
C LEU A 113 5.36 4.59 7.37
N TYR A 114 5.63 3.66 8.29
CA TYR A 114 5.96 3.96 9.67
C TYR A 114 7.26 4.76 9.82
N LYS A 115 7.44 5.47 10.94
CA LYS A 115 8.63 6.34 11.16
C LYS A 115 8.85 7.33 10.00
N ASN A 116 7.78 8.03 9.64
CA ASN A 116 7.82 9.20 8.76
C ASN A 116 7.38 10.43 9.55
N SER A 117 6.95 11.50 8.88
CA SER A 117 6.42 12.70 9.49
C SER A 117 5.00 12.99 9.01
N LEU A 118 4.21 11.93 8.75
CA LEU A 118 2.86 12.08 8.22
C LEU A 118 1.98 12.78 9.25
N GLU A 119 1.48 13.96 8.89
CA GLU A 119 0.53 14.73 9.69
C GLU A 119 -0.90 14.56 9.18
N TYR A 120 -1.04 14.25 7.88
CA TYR A 120 -2.30 14.16 7.17
C TYR A 120 -2.26 13.10 6.07
N ILE A 121 -3.34 12.33 5.95
CA ILE A 121 -3.61 11.41 4.85
C ILE A 121 -4.91 11.90 4.21
N ALA A 122 -4.87 12.18 2.91
CA ALA A 122 -6.06 12.63 2.21
C ALA A 122 -7.08 11.48 2.03
N PRO A 123 -8.38 11.77 2.06
CA PRO A 123 -9.39 10.82 1.60
C PRO A 123 -9.03 10.24 0.23
N GLY A 124 -9.21 8.93 0.07
CA GLY A 124 -8.86 8.23 -1.17
C GLY A 124 -7.36 8.07 -1.45
N THR A 125 -6.44 8.39 -0.53
CA THR A 125 -5.00 8.09 -0.69
C THR A 125 -4.74 6.62 -1.02
N PHE A 126 -5.49 5.70 -0.40
CA PHE A 126 -5.34 4.26 -0.59
C PHE A 126 -6.32 3.66 -1.60
N SER A 127 -7.10 4.49 -2.32
CA SER A 127 -8.00 4.01 -3.38
C SER A 127 -7.23 3.28 -4.48
N GLY A 128 -7.85 2.24 -5.03
CA GLY A 128 -7.23 1.40 -6.05
C GLY A 128 -6.25 0.34 -5.51
N LEU A 129 -6.29 0.04 -4.21
CA LEU A 129 -5.49 -1.01 -3.56
C LEU A 129 -6.33 -2.23 -3.11
N PRO A 130 -7.02 -2.95 -4.01
CA PRO A 130 -7.95 -4.04 -3.65
C PRO A 130 -7.27 -5.29 -3.09
N ARG A 131 -5.93 -5.31 -3.06
CA ARG A 131 -5.10 -6.41 -2.54
C ARG A 131 -4.31 -6.05 -1.29
N LEU A 132 -4.46 -4.82 -0.77
CA LEU A 132 -3.70 -4.40 0.40
C LEU A 132 -4.14 -5.19 1.63
N GLU A 133 -3.18 -5.87 2.26
CA GLU A 133 -3.40 -6.74 3.41
C GLU A 133 -2.87 -6.10 4.70
N GLN A 134 -1.75 -5.39 4.62
CA GLN A 134 -1.12 -4.79 5.79
C GLN A 134 -0.65 -3.37 5.52
N LEU A 135 -1.06 -2.47 6.40
CA LEU A 135 -0.74 -1.05 6.34
C LEU A 135 -0.08 -0.61 7.64
N TYR A 136 1.15 -0.13 7.54
CA TYR A 136 1.94 0.31 8.67
C TYR A 136 2.11 1.83 8.65
N LEU A 137 1.41 2.52 9.56
CA LEU A 137 1.40 3.97 9.70
C LEU A 137 1.87 4.43 11.10
N HIS A 138 2.31 3.50 11.95
CA HIS A 138 2.76 3.79 13.30
C HIS A 138 3.98 4.71 13.35
N ALA A 139 4.21 5.38 14.49
CA ALA A 139 5.31 6.33 14.65
C ALA A 139 5.31 7.43 13.58
N ASN A 140 4.15 8.07 13.40
CA ASN A 140 3.97 9.27 12.57
C ASN A 140 3.39 10.40 13.46
N GLN A 141 2.77 11.41 12.87
CA GLN A 141 2.22 12.57 13.57
C GLN A 141 0.74 12.80 13.26
N LEU A 142 0.02 11.75 12.86
CA LEU A 142 -1.39 11.82 12.47
C LEU A 142 -2.24 12.26 13.65
N ARG A 143 -3.05 13.30 13.46
CA ARG A 143 -3.98 13.82 14.48
C ARG A 143 -5.42 13.34 14.30
N ARG A 144 -5.81 13.13 13.04
CA ARG A 144 -7.15 12.71 12.65
C ARG A 144 -7.09 11.77 11.46
N ILE A 145 -8.11 10.92 11.37
CA ILE A 145 -8.43 10.16 10.17
C ILE A 145 -9.69 10.79 9.58
N GLU A 146 -9.63 11.21 8.33
CA GLU A 146 -10.78 11.79 7.63
C GLU A 146 -11.74 10.68 7.17
N PRO A 147 -13.02 10.98 6.94
CA PRO A 147 -13.93 10.10 6.21
C PRO A 147 -13.30 9.57 4.92
N ASP A 148 -13.65 8.33 4.57
CA ASP A 148 -13.16 7.63 3.38
C ASP A 148 -11.62 7.42 3.29
N THR A 149 -10.84 7.72 4.34
CA THR A 149 -9.38 7.55 4.32
C THR A 149 -8.96 6.12 3.99
N PHE A 150 -9.59 5.13 4.63
CA PHE A 150 -9.29 3.69 4.44
C PHE A 150 -10.35 2.98 3.60
N ASN A 151 -11.26 3.71 2.95
CA ASN A 151 -12.34 3.09 2.17
C ASN A 151 -11.77 2.24 1.02
N GLU A 152 -12.56 1.24 0.60
CA GLU A 152 -12.24 0.31 -0.49
C GLU A 152 -10.97 -0.54 -0.28
N LEU A 153 -10.73 -0.97 0.96
CA LEU A 153 -9.66 -1.91 1.31
C LEU A 153 -10.22 -3.27 1.77
N PRO A 154 -10.82 -4.06 0.85
CA PRO A 154 -11.60 -5.27 1.17
C PRO A 154 -10.74 -6.47 1.61
N ARG A 155 -9.41 -6.34 1.58
CA ARG A 155 -8.46 -7.37 2.05
C ARG A 155 -7.61 -6.91 3.22
N LEU A 156 -7.82 -5.71 3.76
CA LEU A 156 -6.99 -5.19 4.84
C LEU A 156 -7.20 -6.04 6.11
N GLU A 157 -6.15 -6.74 6.50
CA GLU A 157 -6.13 -7.60 7.69
C GLU A 157 -5.49 -6.90 8.88
N ARG A 158 -4.43 -6.12 8.65
CA ARG A 158 -3.63 -5.54 9.73
C ARG A 158 -3.40 -4.05 9.51
N LEU A 159 -3.82 -3.24 10.48
CA LEU A 159 -3.62 -1.81 10.48
C LEU A 159 -2.88 -1.38 11.74
N TYR A 160 -1.73 -0.74 11.54
CA TYR A 160 -0.86 -0.27 12.63
C TYR A 160 -0.83 1.25 12.64
N LEU A 161 -1.45 1.85 13.66
CA LEU A 161 -1.58 3.30 13.85
C LEU A 161 -1.02 3.76 15.21
N GLN A 162 -0.42 2.86 15.99
CA GLN A 162 0.16 3.20 17.30
C GLN A 162 1.26 4.25 17.22
N ASN A 163 1.52 4.98 18.29
CA ASN A 163 2.48 6.09 18.31
C ASN A 163 2.15 7.17 17.25
N ASN A 164 0.91 7.63 17.26
CA ASN A 164 0.45 8.83 16.54
C ASN A 164 -0.17 9.79 17.56
N ARG A 165 -1.02 10.73 17.12
CA ARG A 165 -1.74 11.69 17.97
C ARG A 165 -3.24 11.64 17.69
N LEU A 166 -3.76 10.45 17.34
CA LEU A 166 -5.16 10.27 16.97
C LEU A 166 -6.06 10.41 18.19
N GLU A 167 -7.14 11.16 18.02
CA GLU A 167 -8.19 11.29 19.05
C GLU A 167 -9.38 10.38 18.75
N ARG A 168 -9.81 10.31 17.49
CA ARG A 168 -10.98 9.53 17.08
C ARG A 168 -10.73 8.79 15.77
N LEU A 169 -11.50 7.73 15.56
CA LEU A 169 -11.59 7.00 14.31
C LEU A 169 -13.05 7.01 13.84
N PRO A 170 -13.40 7.84 12.85
CA PRO A 170 -14.79 7.92 12.42
C PRO A 170 -15.19 6.64 11.67
N HIS A 171 -16.40 6.14 11.92
CA HIS A 171 -16.93 4.91 11.32
C HIS A 171 -16.85 4.94 9.78
N ASP A 172 -17.12 6.10 9.17
CA ASP A 172 -17.14 6.25 7.72
C ASP A 172 -15.75 6.21 7.06
N ALA A 173 -14.65 6.32 7.81
CA ALA A 173 -13.32 6.03 7.29
C ALA A 173 -13.14 4.54 6.93
N PHE A 174 -14.02 3.65 7.41
CA PHE A 174 -13.85 2.19 7.36
C PHE A 174 -15.01 1.43 6.66
N ARG A 175 -15.88 2.10 5.91
CA ARG A 175 -17.12 1.51 5.33
C ARG A 175 -16.90 0.18 4.60
N ASN A 176 -15.89 0.09 3.73
CA ASN A 176 -15.58 -1.11 2.93
C ASN A 176 -14.21 -1.71 3.27
N VAL A 177 -13.95 -1.90 4.58
CA VAL A 177 -12.69 -2.45 5.09
C VAL A 177 -12.92 -3.78 5.77
N GLY A 178 -12.10 -4.78 5.43
CA GLY A 178 -12.14 -6.10 6.05
C GLY A 178 -11.02 -7.01 5.54
N PRO A 179 -10.70 -8.12 6.21
CA PRO A 179 -11.33 -8.65 7.42
C PRO A 179 -10.86 -8.00 8.73
N MET A 180 -9.90 -7.07 8.73
CA MET A 180 -9.31 -6.43 9.94
C MET A 180 -9.24 -7.36 11.15
N THR A 181 -8.25 -8.25 11.15
CA THR A 181 -7.98 -9.11 12.30
C THR A 181 -7.17 -8.37 13.34
N LYS A 182 -6.21 -7.53 12.94
CA LYS A 182 -5.34 -6.81 13.88
C LYS A 182 -5.42 -5.29 13.73
N LEU A 183 -5.64 -4.60 14.83
CA LEU A 183 -5.65 -3.14 14.90
C LEU A 183 -4.84 -2.66 16.10
N ARG A 184 -3.81 -1.86 15.84
CA ARG A 184 -3.01 -1.21 16.90
C ARG A 184 -3.21 0.29 16.91
N LEU A 185 -3.70 0.79 18.03
CA LEU A 185 -4.01 2.19 18.30
C LEU A 185 -3.39 2.69 19.60
N ASP A 186 -2.66 1.85 20.33
CA ASP A 186 -1.95 2.22 21.55
C ASP A 186 -1.04 3.43 21.34
N SER A 187 -0.74 4.17 22.41
CA SER A 187 0.08 5.39 22.33
C SER A 187 -0.48 6.43 21.32
N ASN A 188 -1.79 6.69 21.42
CA ASN A 188 -2.53 7.78 20.80
C ASN A 188 -3.31 8.56 21.87
N ALA A 189 -4.02 9.62 21.49
CA ALA A 189 -4.82 10.47 22.37
C ALA A 189 -6.32 10.11 22.35
N LEU A 190 -6.64 8.80 22.32
CA LEU A 190 -7.98 8.32 22.01
C LEU A 190 -9.05 8.86 22.99
N VAL A 191 -10.09 9.47 22.43
CA VAL A 191 -11.33 9.82 23.13
C VAL A 191 -12.32 8.68 22.94
N CYS A 192 -12.71 8.05 24.03
CA CYS A 192 -13.57 6.88 24.08
C CYS A 192 -14.99 7.27 24.51
N ASP A 193 -15.69 8.00 23.64
CA ASP A 193 -17.09 8.38 23.76
C ASP A 193 -17.99 7.50 22.87
N CYS A 194 -19.27 7.83 22.73
CA CYS A 194 -20.21 7.00 21.95
C CYS A 194 -19.81 6.83 20.47
N ASP A 195 -18.99 7.73 19.91
CA ASP A 195 -18.51 7.62 18.53
C ASP A 195 -17.50 6.48 18.33
N MET A 196 -16.99 5.86 19.40
CA MET A 196 -16.05 4.73 19.32
C MET A 196 -16.73 3.36 19.44
N VAL A 197 -18.05 3.31 19.69
CA VAL A 197 -18.78 2.04 19.89
C VAL A 197 -18.69 1.12 18.67
N TRP A 198 -18.80 1.69 17.46
CA TRP A 198 -18.71 0.91 16.22
C TRP A 198 -17.40 0.12 16.11
N LEU A 199 -16.30 0.67 16.64
CA LEU A 199 -14.98 0.06 16.53
C LEU A 199 -14.89 -1.17 17.42
N LEU A 200 -15.46 -1.08 18.64
CA LEU A 200 -15.58 -2.22 19.54
C LEU A 200 -16.39 -3.34 18.89
N GLU A 201 -17.52 -3.02 18.27
CA GLU A 201 -18.36 -4.00 17.57
C GLU A 201 -17.66 -4.63 16.37
N LYS A 202 -16.95 -3.83 15.57
CA LYS A 202 -16.19 -4.28 14.40
C LYS A 202 -15.10 -5.29 14.78
N MET A 203 -14.45 -5.07 15.93
CA MET A 203 -13.28 -5.83 16.39
C MET A 203 -13.63 -6.94 17.41
N ARG A 204 -14.87 -7.02 17.92
CA ARG A 204 -15.28 -7.90 19.03
C ARG A 204 -14.86 -9.37 18.85
N ASP A 205 -15.00 -9.90 17.64
CA ASP A 205 -14.69 -11.29 17.30
C ASP A 205 -13.38 -11.45 16.51
N ARG A 206 -12.63 -10.36 16.32
CA ARG A 206 -11.47 -10.29 15.43
C ARG A 206 -10.21 -10.03 16.26
N MET A 207 -9.51 -11.12 16.56
CA MET A 207 -8.40 -11.20 17.52
C MET A 207 -7.28 -10.20 17.24
N GLU A 208 -7.02 -9.36 18.26
CA GLU A 208 -5.88 -8.43 18.46
C GLU A 208 -6.17 -6.95 18.19
N MET A 209 -6.93 -6.34 19.10
CA MET A 209 -7.03 -4.90 19.25
C MET A 209 -6.18 -4.42 20.44
N GLU A 210 -5.24 -3.51 20.19
CA GLU A 210 -4.49 -2.80 21.24
C GLU A 210 -4.85 -1.32 21.20
N ALA A 211 -5.72 -0.87 22.11
CA ALA A 211 -6.18 0.51 22.20
C ALA A 211 -6.40 0.89 23.68
N VAL A 212 -5.89 2.05 24.09
CA VAL A 212 -6.02 2.57 25.46
C VAL A 212 -6.60 3.97 25.39
N CYS A 213 -7.68 4.19 26.14
CA CYS A 213 -8.38 5.46 26.19
C CYS A 213 -7.56 6.51 26.95
N GLN A 214 -7.57 7.75 26.47
CA GLN A 214 -6.96 8.91 27.14
C GLN A 214 -8.01 9.91 27.64
N ALA A 215 -9.21 9.88 27.06
CA ALA A 215 -10.36 10.68 27.47
C ALA A 215 -11.67 9.88 27.24
N PRO A 216 -12.79 10.27 27.88
CA PRO A 216 -12.86 11.21 28.99
C PRO A 216 -12.13 10.67 30.24
N GLU A 217 -12.01 11.46 31.31
CA GLU A 217 -11.14 11.13 32.46
C GLU A 217 -11.55 9.80 33.13
N GLU A 218 -12.84 9.47 33.13
CA GLU A 218 -13.38 8.20 33.65
C GLU A 218 -12.94 6.97 32.82
N MET A 219 -12.60 7.19 31.54
CA MET A 219 -12.15 6.15 30.62
C MET A 219 -10.63 6.03 30.56
N LYS A 220 -9.89 7.01 31.07
CA LYS A 220 -8.45 7.11 30.92
C LYS A 220 -7.71 5.88 31.47
N GLY A 221 -6.79 5.35 30.67
CA GLY A 221 -6.00 4.17 31.00
C GLY A 221 -6.73 2.83 30.84
N ARG A 222 -8.05 2.83 30.66
CA ARG A 222 -8.80 1.60 30.37
C ARG A 222 -8.52 1.15 28.93
N ARG A 223 -8.44 -0.17 28.73
CA ARG A 223 -8.25 -0.78 27.41
C ARG A 223 -9.59 -1.03 26.73
N LEU A 224 -9.68 -0.70 25.45
CA LEU A 224 -10.93 -0.81 24.67
C LEU A 224 -11.41 -2.28 24.55
N ASP A 225 -10.49 -3.25 24.48
CA ASP A 225 -10.79 -4.69 24.41
C ASP A 225 -11.37 -5.26 25.72
N ARG A 226 -11.43 -4.47 26.78
CA ARG A 226 -11.98 -4.84 28.10
C ARG A 226 -13.25 -4.08 28.45
N MET A 227 -13.83 -3.37 27.48
CA MET A 227 -15.05 -2.58 27.64
C MET A 227 -16.23 -3.21 26.90
N THR A 228 -17.42 -2.72 27.21
CA THR A 228 -18.69 -3.05 26.56
C THR A 228 -19.29 -1.79 25.93
N PRO A 229 -20.19 -1.90 24.94
CA PRO A 229 -20.86 -0.72 24.37
C PRO A 229 -21.57 0.16 25.41
N ALA A 230 -22.05 -0.43 26.52
CA ALA A 230 -22.72 0.29 27.60
C ALA A 230 -21.78 1.20 28.41
N ASP A 231 -20.47 1.01 28.33
CA ASP A 231 -19.50 1.91 28.96
C ASP A 231 -19.44 3.28 28.24
N PHE A 232 -19.80 3.35 26.96
CA PHE A 232 -19.58 4.56 26.14
C PHE A 232 -20.80 5.49 26.17
N HIS A 233 -20.55 6.77 26.45
CA HIS A 233 -21.59 7.80 26.52
C HIS A 233 -21.17 9.05 25.75
N CYS A 234 -22.16 9.75 25.20
CA CYS A 234 -22.02 11.11 24.70
C CYS A 234 -22.80 12.04 25.62
N SER A 235 -22.34 13.29 25.72
CA SER A 235 -23.01 14.35 26.49
C SER A 235 -24.07 15.06 25.66
#